data_AF-A0AAV5AMH3-F1
#
_entry.id   AF-A0AAV5AMH3-F1
#
_cell.length_a   1.000
_cell.length_b   1.000
_cell.length_c   1.000
_cell.angle_alpha   90.00
_cell.angle_beta   90.00
_cell.angle_gamma   90.00
#
_symmetry.space_group_name_H-M   'P 1'
#
loop_
_entity.id
_entity.type
_entity.pdbx_description
1 polymer ?
#
loop_
_entity_poly.entity_id
_entity_poly.type
_entity_poly.pdbx_seq_one_letter_code
_entity_poly.pdbx_strand_id
1 'polypeptide(L)'
;MSERQLLCLKILNHLPYLNTLPSISELRTSLHFNETELNLLRGSNLYGATLDRKKDWEAEWTEARQYMSTFHRDWHDAFTWDRYLTASTYISSRAFPSTLLSSNPSLLTTDSSYPVLLPGVDSLNHFRAHQVSWVVDPCPSTSTPEEEEPPAESSLPLQVTLVVHPQTPKRQELFNNYGPKPNAEFILGYGFSIANNPDDTLVLKIGGAHNKSSHQRWEIGRNAKGIQGLWDEMKQILLNMGDDDEEEVNETEICLEAADMLENMIQQKIDSLPDIPNEPPTGVRPEVFTMIGHYLEGQRDILNSVLDFAQKQQEIFSIEEE
;
A
#
# COMPACT_ATOMS: atom_id res chain seq x y z
N MET A 1 -13.09 29.80 26.66
CA MET A 1 -11.79 29.15 26.43
C MET A 1 -10.89 29.45 27.61
N SER A 2 -10.21 28.47 28.19
CA SER A 2 -9.31 28.70 29.32
C SER A 2 -7.99 29.34 28.88
N GLU A 3 -7.28 29.99 29.80
CA GLU A 3 -5.94 30.56 29.55
C GLU A 3 -4.95 29.50 29.05
N ARG A 4 -5.08 28.26 29.56
CA ARG A 4 -4.31 27.11 29.09
C ARG A 4 -4.63 26.73 27.64
N GLN A 5 -5.91 26.76 27.22
CA GLN A 5 -6.30 26.51 25.82
C GLN A 5 -5.75 27.58 24.88
N LEU A 6 -5.75 28.85 25.32
CA LEU A 6 -5.19 29.95 24.55
C LEU A 6 -3.67 29.82 24.40
N LEU A 7 -2.97 29.41 25.46
CA LEU A 7 -1.53 29.14 25.42
C LEU A 7 -1.17 27.96 24.51
N CYS A 8 -1.95 26.88 24.55
CA CYS A 8 -1.74 25.73 23.67
C CYS A 8 -1.89 26.10 22.19
N LEU A 9 -2.90 26.90 21.82
CA LEU A 9 -3.07 27.38 20.44
C LEU A 9 -1.94 28.31 19.99
N LYS A 10 -1.32 29.04 20.91
CA LYS A 10 -0.15 29.90 20.60
C LYS A 10 1.14 29.11 20.37
N ILE A 11 1.28 27.92 20.95
CA ILE A 11 2.50 27.10 20.86
C ILE A 11 2.36 26.04 19.74
N LEU A 12 1.17 25.46 19.59
CA LEU A 12 0.90 24.40 18.63
C LEU A 12 0.08 24.96 17.45
N ASN A 13 0.77 25.61 16.51
CA ASN A 13 0.15 26.25 15.34
C ASN A 13 -0.75 25.29 14.53
N HIS A 14 -0.44 23.99 14.51
CA HIS A 14 -1.20 22.97 13.80
C HIS A 14 -2.23 22.22 14.66
N LEU A 15 -2.46 22.63 15.91
CA LEU A 15 -3.46 22.00 16.77
C LEU A 15 -4.87 21.97 16.15
N PRO A 16 -5.36 23.01 15.44
CA PRO A 16 -6.64 22.94 14.75
C PRO A 16 -6.71 21.80 13.74
N TYR A 17 -5.65 21.57 12.97
CA TYR A 17 -5.57 20.46 12.02
C TYR A 17 -5.54 19.11 12.74
N LEU A 18 -4.72 18.95 13.77
CA LEU A 18 -4.65 17.70 14.54
C LEU A 18 -6.01 17.32 15.15
N ASN A 19 -6.82 18.31 15.55
CA ASN A 19 -8.17 18.09 16.06
C ASN A 19 -9.18 17.63 14.99
N THR A 20 -8.85 17.75 13.70
CA THR A 20 -9.68 17.23 12.60
C THR A 20 -9.33 15.80 12.19
N LEU A 21 -8.20 15.26 12.68
CA LEU A 21 -7.78 13.92 12.35
C LEU A 21 -8.67 12.87 13.05
N PRO A 22 -8.94 11.73 12.37
CA PRO A 22 -9.84 10.71 12.90
C PRO A 22 -9.29 10.08 14.17
N SER A 23 -10.17 9.76 15.11
CA SER A 23 -9.76 9.07 16.34
C SER A 23 -9.22 7.66 16.04
N ILE A 24 -8.46 7.08 16.98
CA ILE A 24 -7.93 5.71 16.84
C ILE A 24 -9.04 4.68 16.54
N SER A 25 -10.23 4.86 17.13
CA SER A 25 -11.39 3.98 16.91
C SER A 25 -11.99 4.08 15.50
N GLU A 26 -11.58 5.05 14.69
CA GLU A 26 -12.01 5.26 13.29
C GLU A 26 -10.93 4.82 12.29
N LEU A 27 -9.71 4.55 12.74
CA LEU A 27 -8.64 4.04 11.88
C LEU A 27 -8.87 2.57 11.53
N ARG A 28 -8.63 2.24 10.26
CA ARG A 28 -8.99 0.95 9.67
C ARG A 28 -7.87 0.31 8.86
N THR A 29 -6.62 0.79 8.97
CA THR A 29 -5.51 0.03 8.40
C THR A 29 -5.41 -1.32 9.06
N SER A 30 -4.83 -2.32 8.39
CA SER A 30 -4.77 -3.68 8.95
C SER A 30 -4.03 -3.77 10.28
N LEU A 31 -3.20 -2.78 10.64
CA LEU A 31 -2.56 -2.70 11.95
C LEU A 31 -3.53 -2.35 13.09
N HIS A 32 -4.70 -1.78 12.78
CA HIS A 32 -5.80 -1.52 13.71
C HIS A 32 -6.84 -2.64 13.75
N PHE A 33 -6.60 -3.76 13.06
CA PHE A 33 -7.48 -4.91 13.13
C PHE A 33 -7.34 -5.61 14.48
N ASN A 34 -8.47 -6.04 15.03
CA ASN A 34 -8.44 -6.94 16.18
C ASN A 34 -8.00 -8.35 15.73
N GLU A 35 -7.74 -9.22 16.69
CA GLU A 35 -7.23 -10.56 16.41
C GLU A 35 -8.17 -11.39 15.51
N THR A 36 -9.49 -11.28 15.73
CA THR A 36 -10.49 -12.01 14.93
C THR A 36 -10.51 -11.52 13.49
N GLU A 37 -10.42 -10.21 13.29
CA GLU A 37 -10.35 -9.58 11.97
C GLU A 37 -9.05 -9.96 11.24
N LEU A 38 -7.91 -9.88 11.92
CA LEU A 38 -6.61 -10.23 11.32
C LEU A 38 -6.55 -11.72 10.96
N ASN A 39 -7.16 -12.59 11.77
CA ASN A 39 -7.22 -14.02 11.48
C ASN A 39 -7.97 -14.37 10.18
N LEU A 40 -8.90 -13.52 9.73
CA LEU A 40 -9.57 -13.69 8.43
C LEU A 40 -8.65 -13.44 7.24
N LEU A 41 -7.44 -12.93 7.44
CA LEU A 41 -6.42 -12.77 6.39
C LEU A 41 -5.37 -13.89 6.42
N ARG A 42 -5.40 -14.79 7.41
CA ARG A 42 -4.37 -15.82 7.61
C ARG A 42 -4.21 -16.66 6.34
N GLY A 43 -2.96 -16.79 5.87
CA GLY A 43 -2.61 -17.48 4.62
C GLY A 43 -2.41 -16.55 3.42
N SER A 44 -2.88 -15.31 3.51
CA SER A 44 -2.69 -14.29 2.46
C SER A 44 -1.39 -13.49 2.62
N ASN A 45 -0.96 -12.85 1.53
CA ASN A 45 0.18 -11.93 1.52
C ASN A 45 -0.03 -10.72 2.44
N LEU A 46 -1.27 -10.19 2.50
CA LEU A 46 -1.60 -9.04 3.35
C LEU A 46 -1.45 -9.37 4.84
N TYR A 47 -1.76 -10.60 5.26
CA TYR A 47 -1.51 -11.03 6.64
C TYR A 47 -0.03 -10.97 7.00
N GLY A 48 0.83 -11.54 6.15
CA GLY A 48 2.29 -11.46 6.33
C GLY A 48 2.79 -10.02 6.37
N ALA A 49 2.39 -9.22 5.38
CA ALA A 49 2.78 -7.80 5.29
C ALA A 49 2.32 -6.98 6.51
N THR A 50 1.14 -7.29 7.06
CA THR A 50 0.63 -6.62 8.27
C THR A 50 1.48 -6.96 9.49
N LEU A 51 1.85 -8.23 9.66
CA LEU A 51 2.69 -8.67 10.76
C LEU A 51 4.11 -8.10 10.67
N ASP A 52 4.71 -8.12 9.49
CA ASP A 52 6.03 -7.54 9.25
C ASP A 52 6.02 -6.04 9.57
N ARG A 53 5.04 -5.29 9.03
CA ARG A 53 4.91 -3.85 9.32
C ARG A 53 4.70 -3.58 10.81
N LYS A 54 3.86 -4.36 11.49
CA LYS A 54 3.62 -4.22 12.93
C LYS A 54 4.91 -4.43 13.71
N LYS A 55 5.67 -5.48 13.39
CA LYS A 55 6.96 -5.78 14.02
C LYS A 55 7.97 -4.64 13.82
N ASP A 56 8.10 -4.13 12.60
CA ASP A 56 9.03 -3.04 12.29
C ASP A 56 8.67 -1.77 13.07
N TRP A 57 7.38 -1.42 13.10
CA TRP A 57 6.88 -0.25 13.83
C TRP A 57 6.97 -0.41 15.35
N GLU A 58 6.73 -1.60 15.89
CA GLU A 58 6.92 -1.89 17.33
C GLU A 58 8.39 -1.76 17.72
N ALA A 59 9.32 -2.18 16.86
CA ALA A 59 10.75 -2.01 17.08
C ALA A 59 11.15 -0.52 17.09
N GLU A 60 10.71 0.26 16.08
CA GLU A 60 10.97 1.69 16.01
C GLU A 60 10.37 2.45 17.21
N TRP A 61 9.12 2.15 17.58
CA TRP A 61 8.48 2.72 18.75
C TRP A 61 9.25 2.40 20.04
N THR A 62 9.71 1.16 20.19
CA THR A 62 10.47 0.73 21.37
C THR A 62 11.78 1.50 21.49
N GLU A 63 12.51 1.67 20.39
CA GLU A 63 13.75 2.45 20.35
C GLU A 63 13.49 3.92 20.70
N ALA A 64 12.51 4.56 20.05
CA ALA A 64 12.15 5.96 20.31
C ALA A 64 11.71 6.17 21.76
N ARG A 65 10.92 5.23 22.32
CA ARG A 65 10.47 5.28 23.70
C ARG A 65 11.63 5.16 24.68
N GLN A 66 12.57 4.24 24.45
CA GLN A 66 13.78 4.13 25.27
C GLN A 66 14.59 5.43 25.25
N TYR A 67 14.76 6.05 24.09
CA TYR A 67 15.44 7.34 23.98
C TYR A 67 14.73 8.44 24.79
N MET A 68 13.40 8.55 24.69
CA MET A 68 12.62 9.54 25.47
C MET A 68 12.80 9.39 26.99
N SER A 69 12.99 8.16 27.48
CA SER A 69 13.22 7.90 28.91
C SER A 69 14.46 8.61 29.46
N THR A 70 15.42 8.93 28.60
CA THR A 70 16.66 9.64 28.97
C THR A 70 16.47 11.15 29.16
N PHE A 71 15.39 11.73 28.60
CA PHE A 71 15.11 13.17 28.66
C PHE A 71 13.98 13.50 29.64
N HIS A 72 12.86 12.77 29.59
CA HIS A 72 11.68 13.10 30.38
C HIS A 72 10.79 11.87 30.62
N ARG A 73 10.65 11.48 31.89
CA ARG A 73 9.84 10.30 32.29
C ARG A 73 8.38 10.41 31.85
N ASP A 74 7.74 11.56 32.06
CA ASP A 74 6.33 11.71 31.70
C ASP A 74 6.08 11.58 30.19
N TRP A 75 7.06 11.93 29.34
CA TRP A 75 6.95 11.76 27.89
C TRP A 75 7.06 10.29 27.51
N HIS A 76 8.01 9.56 28.12
CA HIS A 76 8.12 8.11 27.98
C HIS A 76 6.82 7.38 28.37
N ASP A 77 6.19 7.79 29.47
CA ASP A 77 4.95 7.17 29.96
C ASP A 77 3.76 7.54 29.07
N ALA A 78 3.72 8.77 28.56
CA ALA A 78 2.67 9.22 27.65
C ALA A 78 2.80 8.63 26.24
N PHE A 79 4.01 8.25 25.79
CA PHE A 79 4.29 7.74 24.44
C PHE A 79 3.95 6.25 24.30
N THR A 80 2.66 5.95 24.36
CA THR A 80 2.12 4.59 24.21
C THR A 80 2.17 4.11 22.77
N TRP A 81 2.08 2.79 22.58
CA TRP A 81 1.96 2.16 21.27
C TRP A 81 0.80 2.74 20.45
N ASP A 82 -0.37 2.88 21.06
CA ASP A 82 -1.56 3.45 20.41
C ASP A 82 -1.31 4.85 19.84
N ARG A 83 -0.55 5.69 20.55
CA ARG A 83 -0.21 7.04 20.06
C ARG A 83 0.76 6.99 18.89
N TYR A 84 1.79 6.13 18.99
CA TYR A 84 2.75 5.94 17.91
C TYR A 84 2.04 5.39 16.67
N LEU A 85 1.29 4.29 16.80
CA LEU A 85 0.53 3.68 15.71
C LEU A 85 -0.45 4.68 15.07
N THR A 86 -1.17 5.45 15.88
CA THR A 86 -2.09 6.49 15.39
C THR A 86 -1.36 7.56 14.58
N ALA A 87 -0.24 8.09 15.10
CA ALA A 87 0.55 9.10 14.40
C ALA A 87 1.17 8.54 13.10
N SER A 88 1.75 7.35 13.14
CA SER A 88 2.31 6.67 11.97
C SER A 88 1.24 6.38 10.92
N THR A 89 0.02 6.04 11.35
CA THR A 89 -1.13 5.87 10.44
C THR A 89 -1.51 7.18 9.76
N TYR A 90 -1.53 8.31 10.48
CA TYR A 90 -1.77 9.61 9.85
C TYR A 90 -0.72 9.92 8.78
N ILE A 91 0.56 9.69 9.09
CA ILE A 91 1.65 9.91 8.13
C ILE A 91 1.49 8.99 6.93
N SER A 92 1.28 7.68 7.11
CA SER A 92 1.20 6.73 6.00
C SER A 92 -0.03 6.90 5.11
N SER A 93 -1.14 7.39 5.67
CA SER A 93 -2.42 7.52 4.95
C SER A 93 -2.66 8.91 4.34
N ARG A 94 -1.95 9.95 4.80
CA ARG A 94 -2.24 11.36 4.44
C ARG A 94 -1.05 12.15 3.90
N ALA A 95 0.18 11.68 4.13
CA ALA A 95 1.35 12.43 3.71
C ALA A 95 1.59 12.38 2.21
N PHE A 96 2.10 13.49 1.69
CA PHE A 96 2.65 13.63 0.36
C PHE A 96 4.18 13.59 0.44
N PRO A 97 4.90 13.24 -0.63
CA PRO A 97 6.34 13.40 -0.64
C PRO A 97 6.71 14.90 -0.68
N SER A 98 7.77 15.27 0.03
CA SER A 98 8.28 16.65 0.07
C SER A 98 8.71 17.19 -1.31
N THR A 99 8.92 16.32 -2.29
CA THR A 99 9.15 16.66 -3.70
C THR A 99 8.01 17.48 -4.31
N LEU A 100 6.80 17.38 -3.76
CA LEU A 100 5.67 18.22 -4.15
C LEU A 100 5.94 19.70 -3.85
N LEU A 101 6.70 20.00 -2.81
CA LEU A 101 7.05 21.36 -2.39
C LEU A 101 8.41 21.82 -2.93
N SER A 102 8.97 21.12 -3.91
CA SER A 102 10.25 21.48 -4.52
C SER A 102 10.08 22.46 -5.68
N SER A 103 11.18 23.07 -6.14
CA SER A 103 11.16 23.96 -7.32
C SER A 103 10.71 23.27 -8.61
N ASN A 104 10.74 21.93 -8.66
CA ASN A 104 10.17 21.11 -9.73
C ASN A 104 9.18 20.11 -9.10
N PRO A 105 7.94 20.55 -8.80
CA PRO A 105 6.96 19.75 -8.08
C PRO A 105 6.74 18.37 -8.67
N SER A 106 6.77 17.35 -7.82
CA SER A 106 6.52 15.96 -8.22
C SER A 106 5.82 15.19 -7.10
N LEU A 107 5.04 14.18 -7.45
CA LEU A 107 4.46 13.23 -6.49
C LEU A 107 5.31 11.96 -6.35
N LEU A 108 6.52 11.95 -6.92
CA LEU A 108 7.45 10.83 -6.79
C LEU A 108 8.25 10.96 -5.50
N THR A 109 8.33 9.87 -4.76
CA THR A 109 9.26 9.71 -3.64
C THR A 109 10.68 9.49 -4.15
N THR A 110 11.65 10.14 -3.52
CA THR A 110 13.09 9.94 -3.73
C THR A 110 13.76 9.58 -2.41
N ASP A 111 15.00 9.09 -2.45
CA ASP A 111 15.78 8.75 -1.23
C ASP A 111 15.98 9.95 -0.28
N SER A 112 15.90 11.17 -0.83
CA SER A 112 15.99 12.43 -0.07
C SER A 112 14.64 13.04 0.29
N SER A 113 13.53 12.48 -0.21
CA SER A 113 12.19 12.96 0.08
C SER A 113 11.74 12.52 1.48
N TYR A 114 10.85 13.29 2.08
CA TYR A 114 10.28 13.02 3.40
C TYR A 114 8.78 13.32 3.39
N PRO A 115 7.99 12.71 4.29
CA PRO A 115 6.55 12.93 4.31
C PRO A 115 6.19 14.35 4.75
N VAL A 116 5.24 14.97 4.05
CA VAL A 116 4.64 16.26 4.40
C VAL A 116 3.13 16.13 4.49
N LEU A 117 2.53 16.65 5.56
CA LEU A 117 1.08 16.75 5.70
C LEU A 117 0.63 18.11 5.19
N LEU A 118 -0.45 18.13 4.41
CA LEU A 118 -1.03 19.34 3.83
C LEU A 118 -2.44 19.54 4.41
N PRO A 119 -2.58 20.24 5.56
CA PRO A 119 -3.85 20.41 6.24
C PRO A 119 -4.98 20.87 5.31
N GLY A 120 -6.08 20.11 5.32
CA GLY A 120 -7.27 20.40 4.54
C GLY A 120 -7.25 19.74 3.16
N VAL A 121 -6.13 19.79 2.44
CA VAL A 121 -6.00 19.12 1.14
C VAL A 121 -5.95 17.59 1.30
N ASP A 122 -5.34 17.12 2.39
CA ASP A 122 -5.29 15.72 2.78
C ASP A 122 -6.63 15.12 3.25
N SER A 123 -7.71 15.91 3.25
CA SER A 123 -9.06 15.44 3.59
C SER A 123 -9.83 14.85 2.41
N LEU A 124 -9.35 15.05 1.18
CA LEU A 124 -10.03 14.63 -0.04
C LEU A 124 -9.87 13.13 -0.28
N ASN A 125 -10.99 12.43 -0.40
CA ASN A 125 -11.03 10.97 -0.56
C ASN A 125 -10.57 10.50 -1.95
N HIS A 126 -10.17 9.24 -2.01
CA HIS A 126 -9.82 8.57 -3.26
C HIS A 126 -11.05 8.31 -4.13
N PHE A 127 -10.96 8.65 -5.42
CA PHE A 127 -11.78 8.06 -6.48
C PHE A 127 -10.89 7.56 -7.61
N ARG A 128 -11.04 6.29 -7.97
CA ARG A 128 -10.19 5.62 -8.94
C ARG A 128 -10.27 6.33 -10.29
N ALA A 129 -9.10 6.60 -10.88
CA ALA A 129 -8.97 7.26 -12.18
C ALA A 129 -9.65 8.64 -12.24
N HIS A 130 -9.93 9.28 -11.10
CA HIS A 130 -10.39 10.66 -11.08
C HIS A 130 -9.30 11.56 -11.65
N GLN A 131 -9.68 12.45 -12.56
CA GLN A 131 -8.73 13.35 -13.21
C GLN A 131 -8.47 14.54 -12.30
N VAL A 132 -7.28 14.56 -11.72
CA VAL A 132 -6.80 15.67 -10.89
C VAL A 132 -5.40 16.09 -11.30
N SER A 133 -5.08 17.36 -11.10
CA SER A 133 -3.72 17.90 -11.26
C SER A 133 -3.28 18.62 -10.01
N TRP A 134 -2.00 18.46 -9.69
CA TRP A 134 -1.36 19.15 -8.58
C TRP A 134 -0.54 20.30 -9.14
N VAL A 135 -0.83 21.51 -8.68
CA VAL A 135 -0.12 22.73 -9.08
C VAL A 135 0.47 23.34 -7.83
N VAL A 136 1.75 23.67 -7.87
CA VAL A 136 2.46 24.31 -6.76
C VAL A 136 3.12 25.55 -7.30
N ASP A 137 2.62 26.70 -6.86
CA ASP A 137 3.04 28.01 -7.34
C ASP A 137 3.62 28.83 -6.18
N PRO A 138 4.63 29.68 -6.42
CA PRO A 138 4.98 30.74 -5.49
C PRO A 138 3.77 31.66 -5.29
N CYS A 139 3.35 31.84 -4.05
CA CYS A 139 2.31 32.79 -3.73
C CYS A 139 2.88 34.21 -3.91
N PRO A 140 2.31 35.05 -4.79
CA PRO A 140 2.72 36.44 -4.88
C PRO A 140 2.45 37.09 -3.52
N SER A 141 3.51 37.59 -2.89
CA SER A 141 3.41 38.23 -1.58
C SER A 141 2.34 39.31 -1.61
N THR A 142 1.31 39.16 -0.77
CA THR A 142 0.46 40.28 -0.36
C THR A 142 1.26 41.14 0.60
N SER A 143 2.41 41.65 0.17
CA SER A 143 3.09 42.70 0.92
C SER A 143 2.21 43.94 0.81
N THR A 144 1.75 44.41 1.97
CA THR A 144 1.43 45.83 2.14
C THR A 144 2.57 46.66 1.53
N PRO A 145 2.28 47.79 0.86
CA PRO A 145 3.25 48.54 0.06
C PRO A 145 4.42 49.20 0.84
N GLU A 146 4.74 48.74 2.05
CA GLU A 146 5.71 49.35 2.98
C GLU A 146 7.00 48.55 3.21
N GLU A 147 7.20 47.39 2.57
CA GLU A 147 8.49 46.68 2.62
C GLU A 147 9.32 46.96 1.36
N GLU A 148 10.44 47.68 1.54
CA GLU A 148 11.26 48.29 0.48
C GLU A 148 12.17 47.33 -0.31
N GLU A 149 12.15 46.02 -0.08
CA GLU A 149 12.87 45.07 -0.92
C GLU A 149 12.03 43.84 -1.27
N PRO A 150 11.90 43.48 -2.57
CA PRO A 150 11.21 42.26 -2.96
C PRO A 150 11.99 41.05 -2.41
N PRO A 151 11.31 40.09 -1.74
CA PRO A 151 11.95 38.86 -1.33
C PRO A 151 12.51 38.14 -2.57
N ALA A 152 13.70 37.54 -2.45
CA ALA A 152 14.26 36.69 -3.50
C ALA A 152 13.23 35.60 -3.85
N GLU A 153 13.04 35.29 -5.15
CA GLU A 153 12.01 34.35 -5.64
C GLU A 153 12.02 33.00 -4.91
N SER A 154 13.17 32.57 -4.39
CA SER A 154 13.35 31.34 -3.60
C SER A 154 12.79 31.38 -2.16
N SER A 155 12.23 32.51 -1.71
CA SER A 155 11.71 32.71 -0.36
C SER A 155 10.20 32.98 -0.30
N LEU A 156 9.52 32.99 -1.45
CA LEU A 156 8.06 33.16 -1.49
C LEU A 156 7.36 31.92 -0.91
N PRO A 157 6.30 32.12 -0.10
CA PRO A 157 5.53 30.99 0.41
C PRO A 157 4.87 30.25 -0.75
N LEU A 158 4.94 28.91 -0.75
CA LEU A 158 4.32 28.10 -1.78
C LEU A 158 2.82 27.91 -1.53
N GLN A 159 2.04 27.92 -2.60
CA GLN A 159 0.62 27.55 -2.59
C GLN A 159 0.46 26.20 -3.30
N VAL A 160 -0.17 25.23 -2.61
CA VAL A 160 -0.52 23.94 -3.21
C VAL A 160 -1.98 23.94 -3.63
N THR A 161 -2.25 23.62 -4.88
CA THR A 161 -3.58 23.58 -5.48
C THR A 161 -3.86 22.19 -6.07
N LEU A 162 -4.96 21.56 -5.65
CA LEU A 162 -5.54 20.41 -6.33
C LEU A 162 -6.61 20.88 -7.32
N VAL A 163 -6.35 20.68 -8.61
CA VAL A 163 -7.30 20.98 -9.69
C VAL A 163 -8.10 19.72 -10.01
N VAL A 164 -9.41 19.76 -9.76
CA VAL A 164 -10.35 18.71 -10.15
C VAL A 164 -10.89 19.04 -11.55
N HIS A 165 -10.61 18.19 -12.53
CA HIS A 165 -11.01 18.44 -13.93
C HIS A 165 -12.50 18.14 -14.21
N PRO A 166 -13.08 17.06 -13.67
CA PRO A 166 -14.50 16.78 -13.88
C PRO A 166 -15.39 17.85 -13.24
N GLN A 167 -16.44 18.26 -13.95
CA GLN A 167 -17.46 19.14 -13.38
C GLN A 167 -18.15 18.43 -12.21
N THR A 168 -18.02 19.00 -11.02
CA THR A 168 -18.64 18.46 -9.81
C THR A 168 -19.89 19.27 -9.46
N PRO A 169 -21.10 18.67 -9.45
CA PRO A 169 -22.31 19.37 -9.08
C PRO A 169 -22.27 19.90 -7.64
N LYS A 170 -23.04 20.97 -7.39
CA LYS A 170 -23.13 21.56 -6.05
C LYS A 170 -23.54 20.49 -5.02
N ARG A 171 -22.87 20.49 -3.86
CA ARG A 171 -23.08 19.55 -2.75
C ARG A 171 -22.66 18.10 -3.03
N GLN A 172 -21.90 17.86 -4.10
CA GLN A 172 -21.21 16.59 -4.29
C GLN A 172 -19.79 16.66 -3.73
N GLU A 173 -19.27 15.50 -3.37
CA GLU A 173 -17.91 15.36 -2.88
C GLU A 173 -16.89 15.66 -3.98
N LEU A 174 -15.79 16.29 -3.59
CA LEU A 174 -14.63 16.49 -4.43
C LEU A 174 -13.64 15.37 -4.13
N PHE A 175 -13.22 14.66 -5.17
CA PHE A 175 -12.31 13.54 -5.02
C PHE A 175 -10.90 13.89 -5.45
N ASN A 176 -9.94 13.25 -4.79
CA ASN A 176 -8.57 13.12 -5.23
C ASN A 176 -8.37 11.74 -5.89
N ASN A 177 -7.20 11.50 -6.48
CA ASN A 177 -6.78 10.21 -6.99
C ASN A 177 -5.44 9.83 -6.35
N TYR A 178 -5.45 8.73 -5.60
CA TYR A 178 -4.26 8.25 -4.87
C TYR A 178 -3.36 7.36 -5.75
N GLY A 179 -3.76 7.12 -7.00
CA GLY A 179 -3.07 6.25 -7.94
C GLY A 179 -3.72 4.86 -8.07
N PRO A 180 -3.28 4.07 -9.08
CA PRO A 180 -3.74 2.70 -9.30
C PRO A 180 -3.04 1.77 -8.31
N LYS A 181 -3.69 1.49 -7.17
CA LYS A 181 -3.11 0.68 -6.09
C LYS A 181 -3.96 -0.58 -5.87
N PRO A 182 -3.34 -1.72 -5.50
CA PRO A 182 -4.07 -2.92 -5.14
C PRO A 182 -4.78 -2.75 -3.79
N ASN A 183 -5.82 -3.54 -3.53
CA ASN A 183 -6.50 -3.56 -2.24
C ASN A 183 -5.57 -3.89 -1.07
N ALA A 184 -4.52 -4.70 -1.30
CA ALA A 184 -3.50 -4.96 -0.29
C ALA A 184 -2.86 -3.65 0.21
N GLU A 185 -2.57 -2.72 -0.70
CA GLU A 185 -1.98 -1.43 -0.35
C GLU A 185 -3.01 -0.47 0.23
N PHE A 186 -4.24 -0.42 -0.31
CA PHE A 186 -5.30 0.41 0.26
C PHE A 186 -5.65 0.02 1.69
N ILE A 187 -5.73 -1.28 1.99
CA ILE A 187 -6.03 -1.75 3.36
C ILE A 187 -4.83 -1.50 4.28
N LEU A 188 -3.61 -1.81 3.86
CA LEU A 188 -2.43 -1.65 4.70
C LEU A 188 -2.08 -0.17 4.97
N GLY A 189 -2.22 0.70 3.96
CA GLY A 189 -1.80 2.10 4.01
C GLY A 189 -2.89 3.09 4.40
N TYR A 190 -4.14 2.83 4.00
CA TYR A 190 -5.24 3.81 4.07
C TYR A 190 -6.47 3.33 4.85
N GLY A 191 -6.66 2.01 4.96
CA GLY A 191 -7.79 1.42 5.69
C GLY A 191 -9.11 1.43 4.94
N PHE A 192 -9.06 1.27 3.61
CA PHE A 192 -10.24 1.02 2.78
C PHE A 192 -9.90 0.01 1.67
N SER A 193 -10.91 -0.37 0.88
CA SER A 193 -10.75 -1.21 -0.30
C SER A 193 -11.77 -0.81 -1.37
N ILE A 194 -11.56 -1.29 -2.60
CA ILE A 194 -12.45 -1.09 -3.73
C ILE A 194 -12.96 -2.47 -4.18
N ALA A 195 -14.27 -2.60 -4.38
CA ALA A 195 -14.87 -3.82 -4.91
C ALA A 195 -14.40 -4.08 -6.34
N ASN A 196 -14.06 -5.33 -6.67
CA ASN A 196 -13.58 -5.75 -7.99
C ASN A 196 -12.46 -4.84 -8.51
N ASN A 197 -11.47 -4.53 -7.67
CA ASN A 197 -10.42 -3.57 -8.01
C ASN A 197 -9.57 -4.10 -9.17
N PRO A 198 -9.57 -3.46 -10.35
CA PRO A 198 -8.81 -3.95 -11.50
C PRO A 198 -7.29 -3.81 -11.31
N ASP A 199 -6.86 -3.01 -10.34
CA ASP A 199 -5.44 -2.81 -10.00
C ASP A 199 -4.99 -3.75 -8.87
N ASP A 200 -5.82 -4.74 -8.48
CA ASP A 200 -5.40 -5.80 -7.55
C ASP A 200 -4.22 -6.59 -8.11
N THR A 201 -3.27 -6.87 -7.21
CA THR A 201 -2.09 -7.68 -7.48
C THR A 201 -1.87 -8.69 -6.35
N LEU A 202 -1.09 -9.72 -6.67
CA LEU A 202 -0.64 -10.77 -5.77
C LEU A 202 0.85 -11.00 -6.01
N VAL A 203 1.62 -11.14 -4.93
CA VAL A 203 3.06 -11.38 -5.01
C VAL A 203 3.35 -12.87 -4.87
N LEU A 204 3.96 -13.48 -5.88
CA LEU A 204 4.43 -14.86 -5.88
C LEU A 204 5.95 -14.94 -5.78
N LYS A 205 6.42 -16.05 -5.22
CA LYS A 205 7.84 -16.42 -5.13
C LYS A 205 7.97 -17.92 -5.30
N ILE A 206 8.96 -18.36 -6.07
CA ILE A 206 9.32 -19.78 -6.20
C ILE A 206 10.12 -20.21 -4.96
N GLY A 207 9.68 -21.28 -4.29
CA GLY A 207 10.38 -21.87 -3.15
C GLY A 207 11.14 -23.15 -3.54
N GLY A 208 12.30 -23.42 -2.92
CA GLY A 208 13.04 -24.68 -3.13
C GLY A 208 14.45 -24.67 -2.53
N ALA A 209 14.91 -25.83 -2.04
CA ALA A 209 16.22 -26.00 -1.37
C ALA A 209 17.44 -25.73 -2.29
N HIS A 210 17.26 -25.90 -3.60
CA HIS A 210 18.26 -25.61 -4.63
C HIS A 210 18.29 -24.14 -5.05
N ASN A 211 17.31 -23.34 -4.63
CA ASN A 211 17.07 -21.99 -5.13
C ASN A 211 17.55 -20.91 -4.14
N LYS A 212 18.81 -21.04 -3.68
CA LYS A 212 19.43 -20.09 -2.71
C LYS A 212 19.65 -18.69 -3.28
N SER A 213 19.46 -18.50 -4.60
CA SER A 213 19.74 -17.27 -5.34
C SER A 213 18.50 -16.46 -5.74
N SER A 214 17.32 -17.08 -5.89
CA SER A 214 16.11 -16.32 -6.24
C SER A 214 15.40 -15.78 -5.00
N HIS A 215 15.72 -14.52 -4.66
CA HIS A 215 14.86 -13.68 -3.82
C HIS A 215 13.80 -12.93 -4.64
N GLN A 216 13.65 -13.29 -5.91
CA GLN A 216 12.78 -12.58 -6.83
C GLN A 216 11.32 -12.71 -6.40
N ARG A 217 10.62 -11.59 -6.45
CA ARG A 217 9.20 -11.49 -6.14
C ARG A 217 8.51 -11.06 -7.42
N TRP A 218 7.51 -11.81 -7.83
CA TRP A 218 6.72 -11.53 -9.02
C TRP A 218 5.38 -10.96 -8.61
N GLU A 219 5.11 -9.74 -9.02
CA GLU A 219 3.80 -9.11 -8.83
C GLU A 219 2.92 -9.42 -10.04
N ILE A 220 1.82 -10.13 -9.80
CA ILE A 220 0.89 -10.58 -10.83
C ILE A 220 -0.46 -9.94 -10.57
N GLY A 221 -1.01 -9.28 -11.59
CA GLY A 221 -2.34 -8.70 -11.56
C GLY A 221 -3.41 -9.62 -12.14
N ARG A 222 -4.65 -9.12 -12.15
CA ARG A 222 -5.80 -9.82 -12.76
C ARG A 222 -5.52 -10.22 -14.21
N ASN A 223 -6.17 -11.29 -14.67
CA ASN A 223 -5.93 -11.90 -15.99
C ASN A 223 -4.47 -12.35 -16.19
N ALA A 224 -3.80 -12.77 -15.12
CA ALA A 224 -2.39 -13.16 -15.11
C ALA A 224 -1.44 -12.07 -15.66
N LYS A 225 -1.79 -10.79 -15.51
CA LYS A 225 -0.95 -9.69 -15.98
C LYS A 225 0.38 -9.70 -15.24
N GLY A 226 1.48 -9.79 -15.98
CA GLY A 226 2.84 -9.85 -15.41
C GLY A 226 3.35 -11.27 -15.13
N ILE A 227 2.60 -12.31 -15.51
CA ILE A 227 3.00 -13.72 -15.28
C ILE A 227 4.28 -14.14 -15.99
N GLN A 228 4.60 -13.52 -17.13
CA GLN A 228 5.68 -13.95 -18.02
C GLN A 228 7.02 -14.10 -17.30
N GLY A 229 7.36 -13.19 -16.40
CA GLY A 229 8.63 -13.26 -15.69
C GLY A 229 8.71 -14.44 -14.71
N LEU A 230 7.61 -14.77 -14.02
CA LEU A 230 7.53 -15.97 -13.19
C LEU A 230 7.64 -17.24 -14.04
N TRP A 231 6.94 -17.26 -15.18
CA TRP A 231 6.98 -18.37 -16.13
C TRP A 231 8.40 -18.63 -16.66
N ASP A 232 9.08 -17.58 -17.10
CA ASP A 232 10.46 -17.68 -17.59
C ASP A 232 11.41 -18.11 -16.47
N GLU A 233 11.24 -17.63 -15.24
CA GLU A 233 12.03 -18.09 -14.09
C GLU A 233 11.82 -19.59 -13.82
N MET A 234 10.59 -20.09 -13.89
CA MET A 234 10.30 -21.51 -13.70
C MET A 234 11.01 -22.38 -14.75
N LYS A 235 10.92 -22.02 -16.03
CA LYS A 235 11.64 -22.72 -17.10
C LYS A 235 13.16 -22.68 -16.90
N GLN A 236 13.70 -21.53 -16.50
CA GLN A 236 15.15 -21.39 -16.24
C GLN A 236 15.61 -22.27 -15.07
N ILE A 237 14.79 -22.47 -14.04
CA ILE A 237 15.13 -23.37 -12.94
C ILE A 237 15.23 -24.81 -13.44
N LEU A 238 14.28 -25.26 -14.26
CA LEU A 238 14.27 -26.61 -14.83
C LEU A 238 15.44 -26.84 -15.79
N LEU A 239 15.72 -25.88 -16.67
CA LEU A 239 16.88 -25.90 -17.56
C LEU A 239 18.19 -26.10 -16.79
N ASN A 240 18.39 -25.37 -15.69
CA ASN A 240 19.60 -25.47 -14.88
C ASN A 240 19.67 -26.78 -14.05
N MET A 241 18.58 -27.53 -13.93
CA MET A 241 18.57 -28.83 -13.25
C MET A 241 18.92 -29.99 -14.19
N GLY A 242 18.80 -29.81 -15.51
CA GLY A 242 19.04 -30.84 -16.52
C GLY A 242 20.45 -30.89 -17.11
N ASP A 243 21.38 -30.02 -16.71
CA ASP A 243 22.64 -29.74 -17.43
C ASP A 243 23.85 -30.63 -17.05
N ASP A 244 23.64 -31.93 -16.78
CA ASP A 244 24.74 -32.89 -16.57
C ASP A 244 24.99 -33.85 -17.76
N ASP A 245 24.11 -33.91 -18.76
CA ASP A 245 24.27 -34.79 -19.94
C ASP A 245 24.03 -34.05 -21.27
N GLU A 246 24.89 -34.31 -22.26
CA GLU A 246 24.92 -33.69 -23.61
C GLU A 246 23.70 -34.04 -24.51
N GLU A 247 22.49 -34.16 -23.95
CA GLU A 247 21.25 -34.40 -24.71
C GLU A 247 20.59 -33.07 -25.13
N GLU A 248 19.97 -33.05 -26.32
CA GLU A 248 19.21 -31.89 -26.80
C GLU A 248 18.11 -31.54 -25.80
N VAL A 249 18.16 -30.31 -25.26
CA VAL A 249 17.14 -29.78 -24.35
C VAL A 249 15.75 -29.87 -25.02
N ASN A 250 14.89 -30.72 -24.50
CA ASN A 250 13.50 -30.82 -24.94
C ASN A 250 12.69 -29.65 -24.34
N GLU A 251 12.54 -28.57 -25.12
CA GLU A 251 11.79 -27.38 -24.71
C GLU A 251 10.33 -27.70 -24.34
N THR A 252 9.72 -28.68 -25.01
CA THR A 252 8.34 -29.11 -24.76
C THR A 252 8.20 -29.75 -23.38
N GLU A 253 9.10 -30.67 -23.04
CA GLU A 253 9.14 -31.34 -21.73
C GLU A 253 9.33 -30.33 -20.59
N ILE A 254 10.24 -29.36 -20.76
CA ILE A 254 10.47 -28.30 -19.78
C ILE A 254 9.23 -27.43 -19.60
N CYS A 255 8.53 -27.11 -20.68
CA CYS A 255 7.30 -26.33 -20.60
C CYS A 255 6.17 -27.09 -19.90
N LEU A 256 6.03 -28.40 -20.15
CA LEU A 256 5.05 -29.24 -19.45
C LEU A 256 5.36 -29.33 -17.95
N GLU A 257 6.62 -29.60 -17.59
CA GLU A 257 7.05 -29.62 -16.18
C GLU A 257 6.87 -28.25 -15.50
N ALA A 258 7.20 -27.15 -16.19
CA ALA A 258 7.00 -25.80 -15.66
C ALA A 258 5.52 -25.50 -15.41
N ALA A 259 4.63 -25.95 -16.30
CA ALA A 259 3.20 -25.76 -16.16
C ALA A 259 2.63 -26.58 -15.00
N ASP A 260 3.05 -27.84 -14.85
CA ASP A 260 2.69 -28.68 -13.70
C ASP A 260 3.18 -28.09 -12.37
N MET A 261 4.42 -27.58 -12.34
CA MET A 261 4.96 -26.89 -11.16
C MET A 261 4.14 -25.64 -10.82
N LEU A 262 3.79 -24.83 -11.83
CA LEU A 262 2.97 -23.64 -11.65
C LEU A 262 1.59 -23.99 -11.12
N GLU A 263 0.89 -24.94 -11.74
CA GLU A 263 -0.43 -25.40 -11.31
C GLU A 263 -0.42 -25.88 -9.85
N ASN A 264 0.51 -26.76 -9.49
CA ASN A 264 0.64 -27.26 -8.12
C ASN A 264 0.91 -26.13 -7.11
N MET A 265 1.79 -25.17 -7.45
CA MET A 265 2.08 -24.03 -6.59
C MET A 265 0.84 -23.15 -6.38
N ILE A 266 0.10 -22.88 -7.46
CA ILE A 266 -1.09 -22.03 -7.42
C ILE A 266 -2.23 -22.71 -6.67
N GLN A 267 -2.45 -24.01 -6.86
CA GLN A 267 -3.46 -24.77 -6.13
C GLN A 267 -3.18 -24.75 -4.62
N GLN A 268 -1.93 -24.99 -4.22
CA GLN A 268 -1.53 -24.86 -2.81
C GLN A 268 -1.80 -23.45 -2.24
N LYS A 269 -1.65 -22.40 -3.07
CA LYS A 269 -1.98 -21.04 -2.65
C LYS A 269 -3.47 -20.80 -2.53
N ILE A 270 -4.27 -21.29 -3.47
CA ILE A 270 -5.74 -21.24 -3.38
C ILE A 270 -6.21 -21.92 -2.09
N ASP A 271 -5.73 -23.13 -1.82
CA ASP A 271 -6.10 -23.92 -0.63
C ASP A 271 -5.67 -23.25 0.69
N SER A 272 -4.61 -22.42 0.64
CA SER A 272 -4.14 -21.67 1.80
C SER A 272 -4.93 -20.39 2.09
N LEU A 273 -5.72 -19.90 1.12
CA LEU A 273 -6.52 -18.70 1.33
C LEU A 273 -7.76 -19.00 2.17
N PRO A 274 -8.11 -18.12 3.12
CA PRO A 274 -9.26 -18.31 3.98
C PRO A 274 -10.56 -18.14 3.19
N ASP A 275 -11.53 -19.00 3.44
CA ASP A 275 -12.90 -18.81 2.96
C ASP A 275 -13.53 -17.56 3.57
N ILE A 276 -14.35 -16.88 2.77
CA ILE A 276 -15.10 -15.70 3.21
C ILE A 276 -16.47 -16.21 3.66
N PRO A 277 -16.82 -16.08 4.96
CA PRO A 277 -18.16 -16.39 5.43
C PRO A 277 -19.23 -15.55 4.69
N ASN A 278 -20.48 -16.01 4.65
CA ASN A 278 -21.57 -15.21 4.09
C ASN A 278 -21.93 -14.01 4.97
N GLU A 279 -21.67 -14.11 6.27
CA GLU A 279 -21.98 -13.09 7.27
C GLU A 279 -20.74 -12.79 8.14
N PRO A 280 -20.59 -11.55 8.63
CA PRO A 280 -19.44 -11.17 9.46
C PRO A 280 -19.42 -12.00 10.75
N PRO A 281 -18.29 -12.66 11.08
CA PRO A 281 -18.13 -13.37 12.34
C PRO A 281 -18.30 -12.45 13.55
N THR A 282 -18.63 -13.04 14.70
CA THR A 282 -18.72 -12.28 15.96
C THR A 282 -17.39 -11.59 16.26
N GLY A 283 -17.42 -10.29 16.57
CA GLY A 283 -16.22 -9.50 16.88
C GLY A 283 -15.51 -8.90 15.67
N VAL A 284 -16.04 -9.10 14.45
CA VAL A 284 -15.53 -8.48 13.21
C VAL A 284 -16.37 -7.26 12.88
N ARG A 285 -15.72 -6.10 12.70
CA ARG A 285 -16.43 -4.88 12.28
C ARG A 285 -16.95 -5.03 10.84
N PRO A 286 -18.20 -4.62 10.53
CA PRO A 286 -18.79 -4.82 9.21
C PRO A 286 -17.96 -4.21 8.06
N GLU A 287 -17.43 -3.01 8.25
CA GLU A 287 -16.60 -2.34 7.25
C GLU A 287 -15.27 -3.07 7.02
N VAL A 288 -14.69 -3.65 8.08
CA VAL A 288 -13.47 -4.47 7.98
C VAL A 288 -13.75 -5.77 7.25
N PHE A 289 -14.89 -6.39 7.54
CA PHE A 289 -15.34 -7.59 6.84
C PHE A 289 -15.49 -7.35 5.34
N THR A 290 -16.13 -6.24 4.94
CA THR A 290 -16.23 -5.83 3.54
C THR A 290 -14.85 -5.66 2.89
N MET A 291 -13.91 -5.01 3.58
CA MET A 291 -12.56 -4.84 3.05
C MET A 291 -11.84 -6.16 2.80
N ILE A 292 -11.92 -7.07 3.76
CA ILE A 292 -11.32 -8.40 3.66
C ILE A 292 -11.97 -9.18 2.51
N GLY A 293 -13.29 -9.05 2.35
CA GLY A 293 -14.02 -9.65 1.24
C GLY A 293 -13.52 -9.18 -0.12
N HIS A 294 -13.39 -7.86 -0.34
CA HIS A 294 -12.87 -7.31 -1.60
C HIS A 294 -11.43 -7.77 -1.88
N TYR A 295 -10.58 -7.78 -0.86
CA TYR A 295 -9.20 -8.23 -1.01
C TYR A 295 -9.14 -9.72 -1.41
N LEU A 296 -9.82 -10.59 -0.66
CA LEU A 296 -9.79 -12.03 -0.89
C LEU A 296 -10.47 -12.46 -2.19
N GLU A 297 -11.48 -11.72 -2.66
CA GLU A 297 -12.03 -11.87 -4.01
C GLU A 297 -10.93 -11.65 -5.05
N GLY A 298 -10.26 -10.50 -5.01
CA GLY A 298 -9.20 -10.18 -5.96
C GLY A 298 -8.04 -11.17 -5.93
N GLN A 299 -7.64 -11.67 -4.75
CA GLN A 299 -6.60 -12.70 -4.66
C GLN A 299 -7.03 -14.00 -5.35
N ARG A 300 -8.28 -14.45 -5.18
CA ARG A 300 -8.81 -15.65 -5.84
C ARG A 300 -8.91 -15.48 -7.35
N ASP A 301 -9.40 -14.34 -7.82
CA ASP A 301 -9.49 -14.01 -9.24
C ASP A 301 -8.11 -14.07 -9.94
N ILE A 302 -7.09 -13.50 -9.29
CA ILE A 302 -5.71 -13.55 -9.81
C ILE A 302 -5.19 -14.99 -9.84
N LEU A 303 -5.34 -15.76 -8.74
CA LEU A 303 -4.86 -17.14 -8.70
C LEU A 303 -5.53 -18.02 -9.74
N ASN A 304 -6.86 -17.90 -9.90
CA ASN A 304 -7.59 -18.63 -10.94
C ASN A 304 -7.12 -18.23 -12.35
N SER A 305 -6.85 -16.94 -12.59
CA SER A 305 -6.30 -16.49 -13.88
C SER A 305 -4.92 -17.10 -14.17
N VAL A 306 -4.09 -17.30 -13.14
CA VAL A 306 -2.78 -17.94 -13.30
C VAL A 306 -2.92 -19.46 -13.49
N LEU A 307 -3.88 -20.10 -12.83
CA LEU A 307 -4.20 -21.51 -13.04
C LEU A 307 -4.65 -21.76 -14.48
N ASP A 308 -5.57 -20.94 -14.99
CA ASP A 308 -6.00 -20.98 -16.40
C ASP A 308 -4.83 -20.76 -17.37
N PHE A 309 -3.85 -19.93 -17.00
CA PHE A 309 -2.64 -19.74 -17.79
C PHE A 309 -1.79 -21.02 -17.82
N ALA A 310 -1.55 -21.66 -16.67
CA ALA A 310 -0.78 -22.90 -16.59
C ALA A 310 -1.41 -24.04 -17.42
N GLN A 311 -2.73 -24.22 -17.29
CA GLN A 311 -3.48 -25.22 -18.05
C GLN A 311 -3.41 -24.99 -19.56
N LYS A 312 -3.48 -23.72 -20.00
CA LYS A 312 -3.28 -23.39 -21.42
C LYS A 312 -1.86 -23.70 -21.90
N GLN A 313 -0.84 -23.52 -21.07
CA GLN A 313 0.52 -23.92 -21.44
C GLN A 313 0.59 -25.45 -21.62
N GLN A 314 0.03 -26.25 -20.70
CA GLN A 314 -0.05 -27.70 -20.85
C GLN A 314 -0.72 -28.09 -22.17
N GLU A 315 -1.90 -27.53 -22.48
CA GLU A 315 -2.62 -27.83 -23.73
C GLU A 315 -1.82 -27.52 -24.98
N ILE A 316 -1.11 -26.38 -25.01
CA ILE A 316 -0.29 -25.96 -26.15
C ILE A 316 0.84 -26.97 -26.38
N PHE A 317 1.57 -27.32 -25.33
CA PHE A 317 2.78 -28.14 -25.46
C PHE A 317 2.48 -29.65 -25.56
N SER A 318 1.34 -30.12 -25.05
CA SER A 318 0.89 -31.50 -25.29
C SER A 318 0.53 -31.77 -26.76
N ILE A 319 0.08 -30.76 -27.51
CA ILE A 319 -0.22 -30.90 -28.95
C ILE A 319 1.07 -30.91 -29.78
N GLU A 320 2.14 -30.27 -29.31
CA GLU A 320 3.43 -30.23 -30.00
C GLU A 320 4.25 -31.53 -29.83
N GLU A 321 3.88 -32.38 -28.87
CA GLU A 321 4.48 -33.70 -28.61
C GLU A 321 3.89 -34.84 -29.48
N GLU A 322 2.69 -34.66 -30.06
CA GLU A 322 2.00 -35.64 -30.94
C GLU A 322 2.39 -35.51 -32.43
#